data_AF-A0A329WSY9-F1
#
_entry.id   AF-A0A329WSY9-F1
#
_cell.length_a   1.000
_cell.length_b   1.000
_cell.length_c   1.000
_cell.angle_alpha   90.00
_cell.angle_beta   90.00
_cell.angle_gamma   90.00
#
_symmetry.space_group_name_H-M   'P 1'
#
loop_
_entity.id
_entity.type
_entity.pdbx_description
1 polymer ?
#
loop_
_entity_poly.entity_id
_entity_poly.type
_entity_poly.pdbx_seq_one_letter_code
_entity_poly.pdbx_strand_id
1 'polypeptide(L)'
;MAKTHSKAEVAVNKAAKTERYYTVGYVPQNDKAKAPPAIHLKGQWLKAAGFDIGGTLTVKVMNGCLVLIPDSDNTHTIRQQYLRQQEQLSDIKLRMRELIGDYKTI
;
A
#
# COMPACT_ATOMS: atom_id res chain seq x y z
N MET A 1 15.73 -25.67 50.31
CA MET A 1 14.93 -24.65 49.60
C MET A 1 15.45 -24.53 48.18
N ALA A 2 14.64 -24.80 47.16
CA ALA A 2 14.97 -24.54 45.76
C ALA A 2 13.76 -23.87 45.11
N LYS A 3 13.92 -22.62 44.66
CA LYS A 3 12.91 -21.91 43.87
C LYS A 3 13.27 -22.10 42.40
N THR A 4 12.52 -22.94 41.70
CA THR A 4 12.65 -23.12 40.25
C THR A 4 11.88 -21.98 39.56
N HIS A 5 12.60 -21.20 38.76
CA HIS A 5 12.04 -20.09 38.00
C HIS A 5 11.15 -20.60 36.87
N SER A 6 9.85 -20.30 36.96
CA SER A 6 8.89 -20.50 35.87
C SER A 6 9.22 -19.53 34.74
N LYS A 7 9.72 -20.06 33.63
CA LYS A 7 9.90 -19.30 32.39
C LYS A 7 8.59 -19.40 31.62
N ALA A 8 7.69 -18.44 31.83
CA ALA A 8 6.53 -18.27 30.99
C ALA A 8 7.01 -17.96 29.57
N GLU A 9 6.86 -18.91 28.67
CA GLU A 9 7.06 -18.74 27.25
C GLU A 9 5.91 -17.87 26.73
N VAL A 10 6.08 -16.56 26.84
CA VAL A 10 5.17 -15.60 26.22
C VAL A 10 5.40 -15.75 24.72
N ALA A 11 4.55 -16.53 24.07
CA ALA A 11 4.32 -16.46 22.63
C ALA A 11 3.80 -15.05 22.32
N VAL A 12 4.73 -14.10 22.21
CA VAL A 12 4.43 -12.75 21.72
C VAL A 12 3.96 -12.95 20.29
N ASN A 13 2.65 -12.75 20.10
CA ASN A 13 2.01 -12.60 18.80
C ASN A 13 2.84 -11.59 17.99
N LYS A 14 3.74 -12.11 17.15
CA LYS A 14 4.72 -11.29 16.43
C LYS A 14 3.99 -10.71 15.23
N ALA A 15 3.19 -9.67 15.48
CA ALA A 15 2.59 -8.89 14.41
C ALA A 15 3.70 -8.54 13.41
N ALA A 16 3.50 -8.89 12.14
CA ALA A 16 4.47 -8.62 11.09
C ALA A 16 4.73 -7.12 11.11
N LYS A 17 5.97 -6.71 11.42
CA LYS A 17 6.36 -5.29 11.42
C LYS A 17 6.11 -4.73 10.02
N THR A 18 5.08 -3.89 9.90
CA THR A 18 4.60 -3.29 8.64
C THR A 18 5.42 -2.07 8.22
N GLU A 19 6.15 -1.46 9.16
CA GLU A 19 6.95 -0.26 8.92
C GLU A 19 8.45 -0.53 9.10
N ARG A 20 9.25 0.03 8.20
CA ARG A 20 10.72 -0.10 8.20
C ARG A 20 11.36 1.22 7.79
N TYR A 21 12.37 1.63 8.56
CA TYR A 21 13.12 2.84 8.31
C TYR A 21 14.33 2.53 7.42
N TYR A 22 14.50 3.32 6.38
CA TYR A 22 15.64 3.25 5.47
C TYR A 22 16.25 4.64 5.33
N THR A 23 17.58 4.70 5.27
CA THR A 23 18.29 5.94 4.95
C THR A 23 18.48 6.02 3.44
N VAL A 24 18.06 7.13 2.85
CA VAL A 24 18.30 7.39 1.43
C VAL A 24 19.78 7.72 1.26
N GLY A 25 20.53 6.81 0.64
CA GLY A 25 21.91 7.03 0.23
C GLY A 25 21.97 7.31 -1.25
N TYR A 26 22.45 8.49 -1.64
CA TYR A 26 22.84 8.74 -3.02
C TYR A 26 24.22 8.10 -3.24
N VAL A 27 24.34 7.20 -4.22
CA VAL A 27 25.63 6.61 -4.57
C VAL A 27 26.41 7.64 -5.38
N PRO A 28 27.56 8.16 -4.90
CA PRO A 28 28.39 9.07 -5.67
C PRO A 28 28.95 8.34 -6.89
N GLN A 29 28.74 8.96 -8.04
CA GLN A 29 28.81 8.31 -9.34
C GLN A 29 30.12 8.73 -10.04
N ASN A 30 31.15 7.87 -9.99
CA ASN A 30 32.40 8.08 -10.73
C ASN A 30 32.16 8.12 -12.25
N ASP A 31 32.00 9.33 -12.80
CA ASP A 31 32.09 9.65 -14.24
C ASP A 31 31.04 9.02 -15.18
N LYS A 32 29.81 8.82 -14.71
CA LYS A 32 28.69 8.54 -15.62
C LYS A 32 27.58 9.55 -15.39
N ALA A 33 27.43 10.55 -16.26
CA ALA A 33 26.51 11.67 -16.04
C ALA A 33 24.99 11.33 -16.04
N LYS A 34 24.59 10.05 -16.16
CA LYS A 34 23.18 9.64 -16.33
C LYS A 34 22.89 8.21 -15.81
N ALA A 35 23.09 7.90 -14.53
CA ALA A 35 22.45 6.68 -14.00
C ALA A 35 21.03 7.03 -13.54
N PRO A 36 20.02 6.22 -13.91
CA PRO A 36 18.69 6.37 -13.36
C PRO A 36 18.73 6.12 -11.84
N PRO A 37 18.01 6.91 -11.03
CA PRO A 37 17.89 6.64 -9.60
C PRO A 37 17.30 5.25 -9.37
N ALA A 38 17.94 4.45 -8.53
CA ALA A 38 17.52 3.09 -8.24
C ALA A 38 17.18 2.92 -6.75
N ILE A 39 16.01 2.34 -6.47
CA ILE A 39 15.58 1.96 -5.12
C ILE A 39 15.64 0.44 -5.04
N HIS A 40 16.47 -0.09 -4.15
CA HIS A 40 16.60 -1.53 -3.95
C HIS A 40 15.82 -1.97 -2.71
N LEU A 41 14.63 -2.53 -2.91
CA LEU A 41 13.91 -3.25 -1.86
C LEU A 41 14.35 -4.71 -1.86
N LYS A 42 14.89 -5.20 -0.73
CA LYS A 42 15.39 -6.58 -0.61
C LYS A 42 14.81 -7.28 0.61
N GLY A 43 14.63 -8.59 0.49
CA GLY A 43 14.29 -9.50 1.59
C GLY A 43 12.95 -10.21 1.40
N GLN A 44 12.78 -11.32 2.12
CA GLN A 44 11.58 -12.17 2.05
C GLN A 44 10.29 -11.47 2.52
N TRP A 45 10.41 -10.34 3.22
CA TRP A 45 9.26 -9.55 3.69
C TRP A 45 8.42 -8.98 2.54
N LEU A 46 9.01 -8.80 1.34
CA LEU A 46 8.29 -8.37 0.14
C LEU A 46 7.20 -9.37 -0.25
N LYS A 47 7.49 -10.68 -0.13
CA LYS A 47 6.50 -11.73 -0.36
C LYS A 47 5.32 -11.63 0.61
N ALA A 48 5.59 -11.37 1.89
CA ALA A 48 4.54 -11.17 2.89
C ALA A 48 3.72 -9.90 2.64
N ALA A 49 4.27 -8.91 1.94
CA ALA A 49 3.57 -7.71 1.50
C ALA A 49 2.88 -7.86 0.13
N GLY A 50 2.87 -9.06 -0.45
CA GLY A 50 2.21 -9.35 -1.73
C GLY A 50 3.05 -9.03 -2.98
N PHE A 51 4.35 -8.81 -2.83
CA PHE A 51 5.29 -8.65 -3.95
C PHE A 51 5.99 -9.97 -4.24
N ASP A 52 5.51 -10.69 -5.25
CA ASP A 52 6.08 -11.96 -5.69
C ASP A 52 7.33 -11.78 -6.56
N ILE A 53 8.22 -12.77 -6.54
CA ILE A 53 9.42 -12.79 -7.36
C ILE A 53 9.01 -12.90 -8.83
N GLY A 54 9.53 -12.00 -9.67
CA GLY A 54 9.15 -11.92 -11.08
C GLY A 54 7.79 -11.26 -11.32
N GLY A 55 7.11 -10.80 -10.27
CA GLY A 55 5.87 -10.04 -10.38
C GLY A 55 6.10 -8.61 -10.90
N THR A 56 5.12 -8.09 -11.63
CA THR A 56 5.06 -6.68 -12.00
C THR A 56 4.58 -5.84 -10.82
N LEU A 57 4.95 -4.56 -10.80
CA LEU A 57 4.44 -3.61 -9.82
C LEU A 57 4.26 -2.25 -10.47
N THR A 58 3.33 -1.47 -9.92
CA THR A 58 3.13 -0.07 -10.27
C THR A 58 3.75 0.82 -9.21
N VAL A 59 4.55 1.80 -9.61
CA VAL A 59 5.02 2.87 -8.73
C VAL A 59 4.22 4.12 -9.00
N LYS A 60 3.51 4.63 -7.99
CA LYS A 60 2.89 5.95 -8.04
C LYS A 60 3.79 6.96 -7.35
N VAL A 61 4.13 8.01 -8.08
CA VAL A 61 4.92 9.13 -7.57
C VAL A 61 3.97 10.24 -7.14
N MET A 62 4.09 10.65 -5.88
CA MET A 62 3.36 11.77 -5.29
C MET A 62 4.38 12.74 -4.68
N ASN A 63 3.98 13.97 -4.39
CA ASN A 63 4.88 14.95 -3.77
C ASN A 63 5.38 14.42 -2.41
N GLY A 64 6.67 14.09 -2.32
CA GLY A 64 7.29 13.52 -1.12
C GLY A 64 6.97 12.06 -0.82
N CYS A 65 6.28 11.31 -1.70
CA CYS A 65 5.88 9.93 -1.42
C CYS A 65 5.94 9.03 -2.67
N LEU A 66 6.44 7.81 -2.49
CA LEU A 66 6.44 6.75 -3.49
C LEU A 66 5.56 5.60 -2.99
N VAL A 67 4.50 5.29 -3.73
CA VAL A 67 3.59 4.18 -3.40
C VAL A 67 3.85 3.04 -4.37
N LEU A 68 4.34 1.91 -3.85
CA LEU A 68 4.50 0.68 -4.61
C LEU A 68 3.25 -0.17 -4.44
N ILE A 69 2.63 -0.56 -5.55
CA ILE A 69 1.45 -1.41 -5.56
C ILE A 69 1.78 -2.64 -6.40
N PRO A 70 1.76 -3.86 -5.81
CA PRO A 70 2.00 -5.07 -6.59
C PRO A 70 0.90 -5.23 -7.63
N ASP A 71 1.26 -5.74 -8.80
CA ASP A 71 0.32 -6.03 -9.87
C ASP A 71 -0.20 -7.46 -9.67
N SER A 72 -1.27 -7.59 -8.89
CA SER A 72 -1.88 -8.87 -8.54
C SER A 72 -3.39 -8.84 -8.77
N ASP A 73 -4.01 -10.00 -9.00
CA ASP A 73 -5.46 -10.12 -9.19
C ASP A 73 -6.26 -9.48 -8.05
N ASN A 74 -5.76 -9.60 -6.82
CA ASN A 74 -6.36 -8.95 -5.64
C ASN A 74 -6.35 -7.42 -5.76
N THR A 75 -5.23 -6.83 -6.17
CA THR A 75 -5.17 -5.37 -6.37
C THR A 75 -6.05 -4.90 -7.52
N HIS A 76 -6.20 -5.70 -8.57
CA HIS A 76 -7.11 -5.39 -9.68
C HIS A 76 -8.57 -5.42 -9.27
N THR A 77 -9.00 -6.47 -8.58
CA THR A 77 -10.37 -6.61 -8.09
C THR A 77 -10.74 -5.49 -7.12
N ILE A 78 -9.85 -5.15 -6.18
CA ILE A 78 -10.07 -4.03 -5.24
C ILE A 78 -10.20 -2.70 -5.98
N ARG A 79 -9.33 -2.43 -6.96
CA ARG A 79 -9.42 -1.20 -7.78
C ARG A 79 -10.74 -1.14 -8.55
N GLN A 80 -11.16 -2.24 -9.16
CA GLN A 80 -12.42 -2.30 -9.91
C GLN A 80 -13.65 -2.09 -9.00
N GLN A 81 -13.66 -2.71 -7.82
CA GLN A 81 -14.72 -2.51 -6.84
C GLN A 81 -14.80 -1.06 -6.38
N TYR A 82 -13.66 -0.44 -6.09
CA TYR A 82 -13.60 0.96 -5.70
C TYR A 82 -14.16 1.89 -6.79
N LEU A 83 -13.82 1.64 -8.05
CA LEU A 83 -14.36 2.41 -9.18
C LEU A 83 -15.88 2.28 -9.30
N ARG A 84 -16.40 1.05 -9.16
CA ARG A 84 -17.86 0.82 -9.15
C ARG A 84 -18.53 1.53 -7.98
N GLN A 85 -17.93 1.52 -6.79
CA GLN A 85 -18.48 2.23 -5.64
C GLN A 85 -18.53 3.75 -5.90
N GLN A 86 -17.50 4.33 -6.51
CA GLN A 86 -17.51 5.76 -6.87
C GLN A 86 -18.63 6.10 -7.85
N GLU A 87 -18.82 5.26 -8.87
CA GLU A 87 -19.91 5.42 -9.86
C GLU A 87 -21.29 5.31 -9.22
N GLN A 88 -21.51 4.30 -8.38
CA GLN A 88 -22.76 4.16 -7.63
C GLN A 88 -23.01 5.37 -6.72
N LEU A 89 -21.98 5.88 -6.05
CA LEU A 89 -22.10 7.06 -5.21
C LEU A 89 -22.41 8.32 -6.03
N SER A 90 -21.83 8.46 -7.23
CA SER A 90 -22.18 9.59 -8.11
C SER A 90 -23.62 9.51 -8.60
N ASP A 91 -24.10 8.32 -8.98
CA ASP A 91 -25.47 8.11 -9.42
C ASP A 91 -26.48 8.40 -8.30
N ILE A 92 -26.19 7.90 -7.09
CA ILE A 92 -27.00 8.19 -5.91
C ILE A 92 -27.05 9.70 -5.64
N LYS A 93 -25.91 10.39 -5.70
CA LYS A 93 -25.85 11.85 -5.52
C LYS A 93 -26.64 12.60 -6.58
N LEU A 94 -26.63 12.12 -7.83
CA LEU A 94 -27.37 12.74 -8.93
C LEU A 94 -28.88 12.57 -8.75
N ARG A 95 -29.35 11.35 -8.47
CA ARG A 95 -30.77 11.07 -8.16
C ARG A 95 -31.26 11.85 -6.95
N MET A 96 -30.43 11.96 -5.91
CA MET A 96 -30.75 12.74 -4.72
C MET A 96 -30.94 14.22 -5.06
N ARG A 97 -30.16 14.77 -6.00
CA ARG A 97 -30.34 16.16 -6.47
C ARG A 97 -31.66 16.34 -7.23
N GLU A 98 -32.05 15.40 -8.08
CA GLU A 98 -33.30 15.45 -8.85
C GLU A 98 -34.51 15.44 -7.91
N LEU A 99 -34.57 14.48 -6.98
CA LEU A 99 -35.63 14.38 -5.97
C LEU A 99 -35.74 15.63 -5.09
N ILE A 100 -34.63 16.35 -4.91
CA ILE A 100 -34.55 17.57 -4.11
C ILE A 100 -34.81 18.83 -4.96
N GLY A 101 -34.63 18.78 -6.27
CA GLY A 101 -34.95 19.88 -7.18
C GLY A 101 -36.45 20.07 -7.37
N ASP A 102 -37.21 18.98 -7.32
CA ASP A 102 -38.64 18.97 -7.65
C ASP A 102 -39.55 19.54 -6.55
N TYR A 103 -39.05 19.75 -5.32
CA TYR A 103 -39.84 20.33 -4.21
C TYR A 103 -39.82 21.87 -4.15
N LYS A 104 -39.02 22.55 -4.99
CA LYS A 104 -38.89 24.03 -4.97
C LYS A 104 -39.76 24.76 -6.00
N THR A 105 -40.62 24.05 -6.72
CA THR A 105 -41.44 24.62 -7.81
C THR A 105 -42.95 24.60 -7.50
N ILE A 106 -43.34 24.76 -6.22
CA ILE A 106 -44.73 25.02 -5.82
C ILE A 106 -44.76 26.26 -4.94
#